data_AF-A0A8B7P301-F1
#
_entry.id   AF-A0A8B7P301-F1
#
_cell.length_a   1.000
_cell.length_b   1.000
_cell.length_c   1.000
_cell.angle_alpha   90.00
_cell.angle_beta   90.00
_cell.angle_gamma   90.00
#
_symmetry.space_group_name_H-M   'P 1'
#
loop_
_entity.id
_entity.type
_entity.pdbx_description
1 polymer ?
#
loop_
_entity_poly.entity_id
_entity_poly.type
_entity_poly.pdbx_seq_one_letter_code
_entity_poly.pdbx_strand_id
1 'polypeptide(L)'
;MYSLAISKFPIPGEPSFPLNAVYAKPKNEQETELYQQYLLQLRHETGARVCEKVFSTPDGRPSKWWLCFTRKKFMDKSLLAPTS
;
A
#
# COMPACT_ATOMS: atom_id res chain seq x y z
N MET A 1 -11.65 -2.78 -0.32
CA MET A 1 -10.40 -2.02 -0.60
C MET A 1 -10.51 -0.54 -0.30
N TYR A 2 -11.67 0.11 -0.45
CA TYR A 2 -11.82 1.55 -0.20
C TYR A 2 -11.36 2.00 1.20
N SER A 3 -11.75 1.28 2.26
CA SER A 3 -11.33 1.57 3.64
C SER A 3 -9.82 1.44 3.87
N LEU A 4 -9.18 0.47 3.22
CA LEU A 4 -7.72 0.30 3.29
C LEU A 4 -7.01 1.44 2.56
N ALA A 5 -7.56 1.93 1.45
CA ALA A 5 -6.94 3.01 0.67
C ALA A 5 -6.89 4.34 1.45
N ILE A 6 -7.93 4.66 2.21
CA ILE A 6 -8.03 5.88 3.04
C ILE A 6 -7.28 5.80 4.37
N SER A 7 -6.78 4.62 4.73
CA SER A 7 -6.02 4.44 5.98
C SER A 7 -4.74 5.28 5.96
N LYS A 8 -4.29 5.70 7.15
CA LYS A 8 -3.04 6.47 7.28
C LYS A 8 -1.83 5.55 7.11
N PHE A 9 -1.01 5.83 6.11
CA PHE A 9 0.27 5.16 5.87
C PHE A 9 1.42 6.11 6.12
N PRO A 10 2.57 5.60 6.60
CA PRO A 10 3.74 6.43 6.75
C PRO A 10 4.31 6.86 5.40
N ILE A 11 4.90 8.05 5.35
CA ILE A 11 5.56 8.61 4.18
C ILE A 11 7.07 8.79 4.42
N PRO A 12 7.90 8.94 3.37
CA PRO A 12 9.33 9.19 3.53
C PRO A 12 9.61 10.37 4.48
N GLY A 13 10.50 10.14 5.44
CA GLY A 13 10.81 11.05 6.55
C GLY A 13 10.16 10.68 7.88
N GLU A 14 9.07 9.90 7.88
CA GLU A 14 8.47 9.40 9.13
C GLU A 14 9.26 8.21 9.70
N PRO A 15 9.44 8.10 11.04
CA PRO A 15 10.20 6.99 11.65
C PRO A 15 9.67 5.59 11.32
N SER A 16 8.36 5.49 11.09
CA SER A 16 7.67 4.24 10.75
C SER A 16 7.75 3.87 9.25
N PHE A 17 8.33 4.73 8.40
CA PHE A 17 8.49 4.43 6.98
C PHE A 17 9.72 3.52 6.73
N PRO A 18 9.52 2.29 6.23
CA PRO A 18 10.58 1.27 6.19
C PRO A 18 11.67 1.50 5.12
N LEU A 19 11.49 2.48 4.23
CA LEU A 19 12.35 2.72 3.06
C LEU A 19 12.98 4.13 3.06
N ASN A 20 13.16 4.74 4.23
CA ASN A 20 13.77 6.08 4.38
C ASN A 20 15.18 6.20 3.79
N ALA A 21 15.93 5.10 3.69
CA ALA A 21 17.26 5.10 3.07
C ALA A 21 17.23 5.23 1.54
N VAL A 22 16.09 4.98 0.91
CA VAL A 22 15.93 4.93 -0.56
C VAL A 22 15.11 6.12 -1.07
N TYR A 23 14.13 6.58 -0.30
CA TYR A 23 13.24 7.68 -0.69
C TYR A 23 13.55 8.96 0.06
N ALA A 24 13.60 10.07 -0.67
CA ALA A 24 13.74 11.40 -0.09
C ALA A 24 12.45 11.81 0.62
N LYS A 25 12.59 12.47 1.78
CA LYS A 25 11.48 13.16 2.44
C LYS A 25 11.00 14.34 1.59
N PRO A 26 9.69 14.67 1.61
CA PRO A 26 9.19 15.92 1.03
C PRO A 26 9.92 17.14 1.61
N LYS A 27 10.16 18.16 0.79
CA LYS A 27 10.93 19.36 1.17
C LYS A 27 10.10 20.38 1.94
N ASN A 28 8.80 20.45 1.65
CA ASN A 28 7.88 21.42 2.24
C ASN A 28 6.48 20.81 2.42
N GLU A 29 5.60 21.57 3.06
CA GLU A 29 4.22 21.14 3.36
C GLU A 29 3.40 20.89 2.09
N GLN A 30 3.56 21.71 1.06
CA GLN A 30 2.88 21.56 -0.23
C GLN A 30 3.24 20.23 -0.92
N GLU A 31 4.53 19.87 -0.94
CA GLU A 31 5.00 18.58 -1.46
C GLU A 31 4.51 17.42 -0.58
N THR A 32 4.39 17.64 0.73
CA THR A 32 3.86 16.64 1.67
C THR A 32 2.40 16.32 1.36
N GLU A 33 1.56 17.34 1.20
CA GLU A 33 0.15 17.19 0.82
C GLU A 33 0.00 16.52 -0.55
N LEU A 34 0.75 16.99 -1.56
CA LEU A 34 0.75 16.41 -2.89
C LEU A 34 1.15 14.93 -2.86
N TYR A 35 2.19 14.58 -2.09
CA TYR A 35 2.67 13.21 -1.96
C TYR A 35 1.60 12.30 -1.32
N GLN A 36 0.94 12.77 -0.26
CA GLN A 36 -0.13 12.02 0.40
C GLN A 36 -1.33 11.80 -0.52
N GLN A 37 -1.77 12.84 -1.24
CA GLN A 37 -2.86 12.75 -2.21
C GLN A 37 -2.51 11.81 -3.37
N TYR A 38 -1.29 11.88 -3.87
CA TYR A 38 -0.81 11.01 -4.94
C TYR A 38 -0.79 9.54 -4.51
N LEU A 39 -0.23 9.24 -3.33
CA LEU A 39 -0.25 7.87 -2.79
C LEU A 39 -1.67 7.38 -2.49
N LEU A 40 -2.57 8.27 -2.05
CA LEU A 40 -3.98 7.93 -1.86
C LEU A 40 -4.63 7.49 -3.17
N GLN A 41 -4.44 8.25 -4.25
CA GLN A 41 -4.95 7.90 -5.57
C GLN A 41 -4.38 6.55 -6.04
N LEU A 42 -3.07 6.33 -5.87
CA LEU A 42 -2.43 5.05 -6.20
C LEU A 42 -3.06 3.88 -5.43
N ARG A 43 -3.36 4.05 -4.13
CA ARG A 43 -4.00 3.01 -3.32
C ARG A 43 -5.43 2.72 -3.78
N HIS A 44 -6.20 3.73 -4.16
CA HIS A 44 -7.56 3.55 -4.70
C HIS A 44 -7.55 2.75 -6.00
N GLU A 45 -6.79 3.21 -6.98
CA GLU A 45 -6.70 2.60 -8.30
C GLU A 45 -6.14 1.17 -8.24
N THR A 46 -5.05 0.99 -7.48
CA THR A 46 -4.43 -0.32 -7.32
C THR A 46 -5.36 -1.27 -6.59
N GLY A 47 -6.02 -0.82 -5.52
CA GLY A 47 -6.95 -1.64 -4.75
C GLY A 47 -8.12 -2.15 -5.59
N ALA A 48 -8.70 -1.30 -6.43
CA ALA A 48 -9.77 -1.68 -7.35
C ALA A 48 -9.30 -2.73 -8.37
N ARG A 49 -8.20 -2.46 -9.09
CA ARG A 49 -7.67 -3.35 -10.12
C ARG A 49 -7.20 -4.70 -9.55
N VAL A 50 -6.59 -4.70 -8.36
CA VAL A 50 -6.18 -5.94 -7.69
C VAL A 50 -7.38 -6.78 -7.30
N CYS A 51 -8.47 -6.17 -6.79
CA CYS A 51 -9.71 -6.91 -6.50
C CYS A 51 -10.24 -7.63 -7.74
N GLU A 52 -10.31 -6.96 -8.90
CA GLU A 52 -10.74 -7.59 -10.15
C GLU A 52 -9.91 -8.82 -10.49
N LYS A 53 -8.59 -8.77 -10.32
CA LYS A 53 -7.70 -9.90 -10.62
C LYS A 53 -7.78 -11.02 -9.58
N VAL A 54 -7.88 -10.68 -8.30
CA VAL A 54 -7.94 -11.65 -7.20
C VAL A 54 -9.24 -12.45 -7.24
N PHE A 55 -10.36 -11.81 -7.57
CA PHE A 55 -11.69 -12.43 -7.61
C PHE A 55 -12.12 -12.85 -9.03
N SER A 56 -11.21 -12.87 -10.01
CA SER A 56 -11.46 -13.39 -11.36
C SER A 56 -11.48 -14.93 -11.35
N THR A 57 -12.45 -15.50 -10.63
CA THR A 57 -12.65 -16.94 -10.46
C THR A 57 -14.13 -17.27 -10.74
N PRO A 58 -14.45 -18.46 -11.27
CA PRO A 58 -15.84 -18.82 -11.58
C PRO A 58 -16.78 -18.85 -10.37
N ASP A 59 -16.25 -19.10 -9.18
CA ASP A 59 -16.99 -19.21 -7.91
C ASP A 59 -17.01 -17.90 -7.10
N GLY A 60 -16.39 -16.84 -7.62
CA GLY A 60 -16.27 -15.55 -6.94
C GLY A 60 -15.38 -15.60 -5.68
N ARG A 61 -14.63 -16.67 -5.44
CA ARG A 61 -13.69 -16.78 -4.31
C ARG A 61 -12.31 -16.24 -4.68
N PRO A 62 -11.53 -15.71 -3.72
CA PRO A 62 -10.20 -15.21 -4.03
C PRO A 62 -9.27 -16.32 -4.55
N SER A 63 -8.55 -16.04 -5.63
CA SER A 63 -7.64 -16.98 -6.28
C SER A 63 -6.46 -17.39 -5.39
N LYS A 64 -6.26 -18.70 -5.22
CA LYS A 64 -5.15 -19.25 -4.43
C LYS A 64 -3.76 -18.82 -4.92
N TRP A 65 -3.63 -18.52 -6.22
CA TRP A 65 -2.38 -18.06 -6.84
C TRP A 65 -2.02 -16.62 -6.46
N TRP A 66 -3.00 -15.83 -6.01
CA TRP A 66 -2.75 -14.54 -5.38
C TRP A 66 -2.55 -14.70 -3.87
N LEU A 67 -3.37 -15.54 -3.21
CA LEU A 67 -3.30 -15.72 -1.75
C LEU A 67 -1.98 -16.33 -1.26
N CYS A 68 -1.27 -17.09 -2.10
CA CYS A 68 0.04 -17.66 -1.74
C CYS A 68 1.14 -16.60 -1.49
N PHE A 69 0.89 -15.33 -1.82
CA PHE A 69 1.79 -14.21 -1.56
C PHE A 69 1.47 -13.44 -0.27
N THR A 70 0.36 -13.72 0.42
CA THR A 70 -0.10 -12.92 1.59
C THR A 70 0.93 -12.81 2.72
N ARG A 71 1.77 -13.84 2.91
CA ARG A 71 2.84 -13.85 3.95
C ARG A 71 4.22 -13.47 3.41
N LYS A 72 4.36 -13.25 2.09
CA LYS A 72 5.64 -12.90 1.46
C LYS A 72 5.81 -11.39 1.48
N LYS A 73 6.82 -10.90 2.19
CA LYS A 73 7.15 -9.47 2.26
C LYS A 73 8.17 -9.13 1.18
N PHE A 74 7.88 -8.11 0.38
CA PHE A 74 8.86 -7.57 -0.56
C PHE A 74 9.97 -6.85 0.22
N MET A 75 11.23 -7.20 -0.05
CA MET A 75 12.42 -6.66 0.64
C MET A 75 12.40 -6.81 2.18
N ASP A 76 11.65 -7.79 2.70
CA ASP A 76 11.40 -7.94 4.14
C ASP A 76 10.83 -6.69 4.83
N LYS A 77 10.16 -5.80 4.06
CA LYS A 77 9.53 -4.57 4.56
C LYS A 77 8.00 -4.68 4.62
N SER A 78 7.38 -3.86 5.46
CA SER A 78 5.92 -3.72 5.57
C SER A 78 5.56 -2.25 5.74
N LEU A 79 4.53 -1.80 5.02
CA LEU A 79 3.96 -0.46 5.17
C LEU A 79 2.94 -0.36 6.30
N LEU A 80 2.39 -1.50 6.73
CA LEU A 80 1.59 -1.59 7.93
C LEU A 80 2.55 -1.74 9.12
N ALA A 81 2.27 -1.01 10.20
CA ALA A 81 2.94 -1.25 11.48
C ALA A 81 2.82 -2.75 11.82
N PRO A 82 3.84 -3.38 12.41
CA PRO A 82 3.71 -4.75 12.88
C PRO A 82 2.47 -4.81 13.78
N THR A 83 1.52 -5.66 13.41
CA THR A 83 0.45 -6.05 14.32
C THR A 83 1.13 -6.74 15.49
N SER A 84 1.17 -6.07 16.66
CA SER A 84 1.49 -6.71 17.92
C SER A 84 0.62 -7.93 18.16
#